data_AF-A0A8D8ADP0-F1
#
_entry.id   AF-A0A8D8ADP0-F1
#
_cell.length_a   1.000
_cell.length_b   1.000
_cell.length_c   1.000
_cell.angle_alpha   90.00
_cell.angle_beta   90.00
_cell.angle_gamma   90.00
#
_symmetry.space_group_name_H-M   'P 1'
#
loop_
_entity.id
_entity.type
_entity.pdbx_description
1 polymer ?
#
loop_
_entity_poly.entity_id
_entity_poly.type
_entity_poly.pdbx_seq_one_letter_code
_entity_poly.pdbx_strand_id
1 'polypeptide(L)'
;AGCEGLLLGLKSGQVWRIFLDNSLPILVTTVLSSVRCLDLNATRTKLAVVDDAGRLVVRDLITDTMLYQDANVNSVAWNTHLESMLCYSHTTGGLSVRVGSLPPRSPQSMLGVVVGLCGATAFCLRGNVMSNVPLALGATMWQFVEAGLFEDAYQVACLGVPLSDWEGLAQAALEALNYHIAREAYVKVRNLPWLELINDLKERQKRGDNSKEVLLADTYAFTGKFKEAARLYQKSGNNSKALAMYSDLRMFDLAQEFLKEGSAADKKELIRRRAEWACSVHEPRAAAELLLSVGESQRAIEIVAEQGWTDVLLDIG
;
A
#
# COMPACT_ATOMS: atom_id res chain seq x y z
N ALA A 1 -30.20 -23.72 -6.02
CA ALA A 1 -31.51 -23.11 -5.69
C ALA A 1 -31.39 -22.44 -4.33
N GLY A 2 -31.79 -21.18 -4.19
CA GLY A 2 -31.72 -20.45 -2.92
C GLY A 2 -32.95 -20.73 -2.08
N CYS A 3 -32.80 -21.55 -1.04
CA CYS A 3 -33.89 -21.79 -0.10
C CYS A 3 -34.01 -20.61 0.87
N GLU A 4 -35.23 -20.12 1.05
CA GLU A 4 -35.57 -19.17 2.11
C GLU A 4 -35.48 -19.87 3.47
N GLY A 5 -34.87 -19.21 4.44
CA GLY A 5 -34.68 -19.76 5.77
C GLY A 5 -34.50 -18.67 6.80
N LEU A 6 -34.83 -19.03 8.03
CA LEU A 6 -34.79 -18.18 9.21
C LEU A 6 -33.69 -18.66 10.15
N LEU A 7 -32.92 -17.73 10.70
CA LEU A 7 -31.94 -18.00 11.75
C LEU A 7 -32.47 -17.40 13.05
N LEU A 8 -32.53 -18.22 14.11
CA LEU A 8 -33.16 -17.87 15.39
C LEU A 8 -32.16 -18.03 16.53
N GLY A 9 -32.02 -16.99 17.34
CA GLY A 9 -31.33 -17.05 18.63
C GLY A 9 -32.34 -17.18 19.76
N LEU A 10 -32.13 -18.12 20.67
CA LEU A 10 -33.02 -18.37 21.81
C LEU A 10 -32.43 -17.85 23.13
N LYS A 11 -33.30 -17.60 24.12
CA LYS A 11 -32.89 -17.29 25.50
C LYS A 11 -32.11 -18.43 26.17
N SER A 12 -32.22 -19.65 25.66
CA SER A 12 -31.40 -20.80 26.08
C SER A 12 -29.95 -20.71 25.60
N GLY A 13 -29.60 -19.74 24.75
CA GLY A 13 -28.29 -19.64 24.11
C GLY A 13 -28.15 -20.46 22.83
N GLN A 14 -29.17 -21.21 22.44
CA GLN A 14 -29.16 -21.99 21.21
C GLN A 14 -29.44 -21.12 19.98
N VAL A 15 -28.73 -21.40 18.89
CA VAL A 15 -28.96 -20.81 17.57
C VAL A 15 -29.44 -21.89 16.61
N TRP A 16 -30.62 -21.69 16.03
CA TRP A 16 -31.29 -22.64 15.14
C TRP A 16 -31.46 -22.06 13.75
N ARG A 17 -31.26 -22.89 12.73
CA ARG A 17 -31.56 -22.58 11.32
C ARG A 17 -32.76 -23.39 10.88
N ILE A 18 -33.78 -22.70 10.38
CA ILE A 18 -35.02 -23.28 9.88
C ILE A 18 -35.11 -22.94 8.40
N PHE A 19 -35.37 -23.92 7.54
CA PHE A 19 -35.66 -23.65 6.14
C PHE A 19 -37.17 -23.77 5.90
N LEU A 20 -37.72 -22.95 5.00
CA LEU A 20 -39.16 -22.98 4.73
C LEU A 20 -39.61 -24.27 4.03
N ASP A 21 -38.70 -24.92 3.31
CA ASP A 21 -38.91 -26.17 2.58
C ASP A 21 -38.53 -27.43 3.37
N ASN A 22 -37.94 -27.28 4.56
CA ASN A 22 -37.55 -28.39 5.43
C ASN A 22 -38.16 -28.22 6.82
N SER A 23 -39.01 -29.18 7.21
CA SER A 23 -39.68 -29.18 8.51
C SER A 23 -38.75 -29.39 9.70
N LEU A 24 -37.49 -29.80 9.49
CA LEU A 24 -36.54 -30.09 10.57
C LEU A 24 -35.62 -28.89 10.84
N PRO A 25 -35.71 -28.24 12.00
CA PRO A 25 -34.80 -27.19 12.40
C PRO A 25 -33.41 -27.77 12.70
N ILE A 26 -32.36 -27.09 12.26
CA ILE A 26 -30.96 -27.50 12.43
C ILE A 26 -30.33 -26.65 13.53
N LEU A 27 -29.83 -27.29 14.60
CA LEU A 27 -29.05 -26.60 15.62
C LEU A 27 -27.70 -26.21 15.01
N VAL A 28 -27.41 -24.91 14.96
CA VAL A 28 -26.18 -24.37 14.38
C VAL A 28 -25.09 -24.25 15.43
N THR A 29 -25.41 -23.65 16.58
CA THR A 29 -24.46 -23.51 17.68
C THR A 29 -25.18 -23.24 19.00
N THR A 30 -24.45 -23.36 20.11
CA THR A 30 -24.93 -23.00 21.44
C THR A 30 -23.92 -22.06 22.09
N VAL A 31 -24.35 -20.85 22.45
CA VAL A 31 -23.56 -19.89 23.24
C VAL A 31 -23.89 -20.04 24.73
N LEU A 32 -23.04 -19.44 25.57
CA LEU A 32 -23.07 -19.61 27.03
C LEU A 32 -24.23 -18.88 27.73
N SER A 33 -24.85 -17.90 27.07
CA SER A 33 -25.94 -17.10 27.63
C SER A 33 -26.98 -16.78 26.56
N SER A 34 -28.11 -16.20 26.97
CA SER A 34 -29.20 -15.81 26.05
C SER A 34 -28.67 -15.04 24.84
N VAL A 35 -29.11 -15.42 23.64
CA VAL A 35 -28.68 -14.75 22.40
C VAL A 35 -29.33 -13.37 22.34
N ARG A 36 -28.49 -12.32 22.33
CA ARG A 36 -28.93 -10.93 22.20
C ARG A 36 -29.20 -10.55 20.75
N CYS A 37 -28.23 -10.82 19.90
CA CYS A 37 -28.32 -10.62 18.46
C CYS A 37 -27.34 -11.54 17.74
N LEU A 38 -27.58 -11.75 16.46
CA LEU A 38 -26.73 -12.54 15.59
C LEU A 38 -26.81 -11.99 14.18
N ASP A 39 -25.79 -12.28 13.38
CA ASP A 39 -25.79 -11.93 11.96
C ASP A 39 -24.97 -12.93 11.13
N LEU A 40 -25.35 -13.10 9.86
CA LEU A 40 -24.69 -13.95 8.89
C LEU A 40 -23.97 -13.10 7.85
N ASN A 41 -22.79 -13.56 7.43
CA ASN A 41 -22.13 -12.96 6.28
C ASN A 41 -22.91 -13.20 4.97
N ALA A 42 -22.57 -12.45 3.92
CA ALA A 42 -23.29 -12.47 2.64
C ALA A 42 -23.43 -13.87 2.01
N THR A 43 -22.42 -14.74 2.17
CA THR A 43 -22.43 -16.11 1.63
C THR A 43 -23.03 -17.14 2.59
N ARG A 44 -23.47 -16.73 3.78
CA ARG A 44 -24.05 -17.58 4.83
C ARG A 44 -23.11 -18.70 5.30
N THR A 45 -21.81 -18.43 5.27
CA THR A 45 -20.73 -19.35 5.67
C THR A 45 -20.14 -19.00 7.03
N LYS A 46 -20.34 -17.78 7.52
CA LYS A 46 -19.85 -17.31 8.83
C LYS A 46 -20.98 -16.71 9.64
N LEU A 47 -20.99 -17.03 10.93
CA LEU A 47 -21.98 -16.58 11.90
C LEU A 47 -21.30 -15.76 13.00
N ALA A 48 -21.85 -14.59 13.27
CA ALA A 48 -21.52 -13.80 14.45
C ALA A 48 -22.69 -13.87 15.45
N VAL A 49 -22.42 -14.17 16.71
CA VAL A 49 -23.42 -14.23 17.78
C VAL A 49 -22.94 -13.39 18.96
N VAL A 50 -23.79 -12.50 19.45
CA VAL A 50 -23.57 -11.75 20.68
C VAL A 50 -24.56 -12.27 21.73
N ASP A 51 -24.04 -12.65 22.89
CA ASP A 51 -24.86 -13.08 24.02
C ASP A 51 -25.15 -11.94 25.01
N ASP A 52 -26.07 -12.17 25.95
CA ASP A 52 -26.46 -11.17 26.94
C ASP A 52 -25.36 -10.80 27.94
N ALA A 53 -24.32 -11.61 28.07
CA ALA A 53 -23.12 -11.27 28.84
C ALA A 53 -22.16 -10.35 28.07
N GLY A 54 -22.49 -10.01 26.81
CA GLY A 54 -21.70 -9.15 25.94
C GLY A 54 -20.52 -9.86 25.30
N ARG A 55 -20.56 -11.20 25.18
CA ARG A 55 -19.54 -11.95 24.42
C ARG A 55 -19.96 -12.05 22.97
N LEU A 56 -19.09 -11.62 22.08
CA LEU A 56 -19.16 -11.88 20.64
C LEU A 56 -18.39 -13.15 20.33
N VAL A 57 -19.03 -14.08 19.62
CA VAL A 57 -18.39 -15.29 19.08
C VAL A 57 -18.62 -15.30 17.58
N VAL A 58 -17.53 -15.45 16.83
CA VAL A 58 -17.56 -15.60 15.38
C VAL A 58 -17.11 -16.99 14.98
N ARG A 59 -17.93 -17.70 14.21
CA ARG A 59 -17.73 -19.09 13.79
C ARG A 59 -17.81 -19.24 12.28
N ASP A 60 -16.99 -20.13 11.76
CA ASP A 60 -17.13 -20.67 10.42
C ASP A 60 -18.12 -21.84 10.46
N LEU A 61 -19.17 -21.77 9.66
CA LEU A 61 -20.24 -22.76 9.59
C LEU A 61 -19.89 -23.94 8.68
N ILE A 62 -18.89 -23.82 7.81
CA ILE A 62 -18.43 -24.90 6.94
C ILE A 62 -17.51 -25.83 7.72
N THR A 63 -16.53 -25.26 8.42
CA THR A 63 -15.54 -26.05 9.19
C THR A 63 -15.96 -26.31 10.63
N ASP A 64 -17.06 -25.70 11.09
CA ASP A 64 -17.52 -25.71 12.48
C ASP A 64 -16.43 -25.29 13.50
N THR A 65 -15.65 -24.28 13.14
CA THR A 65 -14.57 -23.75 13.98
C THR A 65 -14.88 -22.34 14.47
N MET A 66 -14.46 -22.05 15.70
CA MET A 66 -14.48 -20.67 16.21
C MET A 66 -13.31 -19.89 15.61
N LEU A 67 -13.61 -18.78 14.94
CA LEU A 67 -12.62 -17.90 14.32
C LEU A 67 -12.02 -16.95 15.33
N TYR A 68 -12.87 -16.25 16.09
CA TYR A 68 -12.45 -15.35 17.16
C TYR A 68 -13.61 -15.04 18.11
N GLN A 69 -13.26 -14.45 19.25
CA GLN A 69 -14.20 -13.95 20.24
C GLN A 69 -13.79 -12.57 20.74
N ASP A 70 -14.75 -11.78 21.18
CA ASP A 70 -14.52 -10.49 21.84
C ASP A 70 -15.51 -10.31 23.01
N ALA A 71 -15.20 -9.41 23.93
CA ALA A 71 -16.01 -9.11 25.10
C ALA A 71 -16.51 -7.67 25.09
N ASN A 72 -17.46 -7.36 25.96
CA ASN A 72 -18.09 -6.03 26.07
C ASN A 72 -18.80 -5.58 24.78
N VAL A 73 -19.26 -6.53 23.97
CA VAL A 73 -19.98 -6.27 22.72
C VAL A 73 -21.48 -6.15 22.98
N ASN A 74 -22.13 -5.19 22.35
CA ASN A 74 -23.56 -4.96 22.45
C ASN A 74 -24.32 -5.46 21.21
N SER A 75 -23.81 -5.16 20.02
CA SER A 75 -24.43 -5.54 18.75
C SER A 75 -23.39 -5.75 17.67
N VAL A 76 -23.71 -6.53 16.63
CA VAL A 76 -22.81 -6.88 15.53
C VAL A 76 -23.55 -6.85 14.19
N ALA A 77 -22.85 -6.47 13.12
CA ALA A 77 -23.34 -6.54 11.75
C ALA A 77 -22.21 -6.88 10.77
N TRP A 78 -22.45 -7.82 9.85
CA TRP A 78 -21.57 -8.15 8.74
C TRP A 78 -21.70 -7.13 7.62
N ASN A 79 -20.60 -6.94 6.88
CA ASN A 79 -20.59 -6.06 5.71
C ASN A 79 -21.26 -6.76 4.52
N THR A 80 -22.11 -6.04 3.82
CA THR A 80 -22.76 -6.53 2.59
C THR A 80 -21.83 -6.61 1.38
N HIS A 81 -20.76 -5.82 1.33
CA HIS A 81 -19.83 -5.73 0.19
C HIS A 81 -18.52 -6.51 0.41
N LEU A 82 -18.09 -6.68 1.67
CA LEU A 82 -16.87 -7.43 2.02
C LEU A 82 -17.16 -8.51 3.04
N GLU A 83 -17.22 -9.76 2.60
CA GLU A 83 -17.65 -10.89 3.42
C GLU A 83 -16.80 -11.12 4.69
N SER A 84 -15.50 -10.81 4.62
CA SER A 84 -14.56 -10.98 5.74
C SER A 84 -14.64 -9.85 6.77
N MET A 85 -15.50 -8.86 6.57
CA MET A 85 -15.59 -7.68 7.41
C MET A 85 -16.90 -7.63 8.19
N LEU A 86 -16.78 -7.31 9.47
CA LEU A 86 -17.91 -6.94 10.32
C LEU A 86 -17.57 -5.71 11.16
N CYS A 87 -18.60 -5.12 11.74
CA CYS A 87 -18.43 -4.15 12.81
C CYS A 87 -19.34 -4.47 13.98
N TYR A 88 -18.97 -4.01 15.16
CA TYR A 88 -19.71 -4.25 16.38
C TYR A 88 -19.58 -3.07 17.33
N SER A 89 -20.67 -2.78 18.04
CA SER A 89 -20.71 -1.73 19.04
C SER A 89 -20.39 -2.28 20.42
N HIS A 90 -19.75 -1.47 21.26
CA HIS A 90 -19.42 -1.84 22.63
C HIS A 90 -20.53 -1.44 23.60
N THR A 91 -20.63 -2.13 24.74
CA THR A 91 -21.62 -1.84 25.80
C THR A 91 -21.38 -0.47 26.44
N THR A 92 -20.12 -0.03 26.51
CA THR A 92 -19.70 1.28 27.04
C THR A 92 -19.76 2.40 25.99
N GLY A 93 -20.17 2.09 24.76
CA GLY A 93 -20.09 2.99 23.61
C GLY A 93 -18.80 2.81 22.82
N GLY A 94 -18.85 3.23 21.55
CA GLY A 94 -17.80 3.01 20.57
C GLY A 94 -18.13 1.90 19.58
N LEU A 95 -17.46 1.95 18.43
CA LEU A 95 -17.63 1.05 17.30
C LEU A 95 -16.27 0.48 16.89
N SER A 96 -16.17 -0.83 16.84
CA SER A 96 -14.98 -1.52 16.33
C SER A 96 -15.29 -2.18 15.00
N VAL A 97 -14.29 -2.18 14.13
CA VAL A 97 -14.33 -2.81 12.81
C VAL A 97 -13.28 -3.90 12.80
N ARG A 98 -13.70 -5.10 12.41
CA ARG A 98 -12.81 -6.24 12.23
C ARG A 98 -12.88 -6.74 10.80
N VAL A 99 -11.71 -6.96 10.21
CA VAL A 99 -11.58 -7.47 8.85
C VAL A 99 -10.66 -8.69 8.90
N GLY A 100 -11.16 -9.83 8.42
CA GLY A 100 -10.40 -11.06 8.32
C GLY A 100 -9.80 -11.51 9.66
N SER A 101 -8.52 -11.83 9.62
CA SER A 101 -7.76 -12.38 10.76
C SER A 101 -7.18 -11.31 11.69
N LEU A 102 -6.95 -10.08 11.19
CA LEU A 102 -6.27 -9.04 11.94
C LEU A 102 -7.13 -8.52 13.11
N PRO A 103 -6.51 -8.17 14.24
CA PRO A 103 -7.23 -7.64 15.37
C PRO A 103 -7.81 -6.24 15.03
N PRO A 104 -9.00 -5.94 15.56
CA PRO A 104 -9.62 -4.63 15.38
C PRO A 104 -8.77 -3.54 16.04
N ARG A 105 -8.77 -2.36 15.44
CA ARG A 105 -8.09 -1.19 15.99
C ARG A 105 -8.94 -0.52 17.06
N SER A 106 -8.41 0.54 17.67
CA SER A 106 -9.09 1.28 18.73
C SER A 106 -10.52 1.65 18.31
N PRO A 107 -11.51 1.49 19.21
CA PRO A 107 -12.90 1.80 18.88
C PRO A 107 -13.06 3.27 18.46
N GLN A 108 -13.77 3.48 17.36
CA GLN A 108 -14.21 4.80 16.94
C GLN A 108 -15.33 5.27 17.88
N SER A 109 -15.33 6.54 18.27
CA SER A 109 -16.39 7.10 19.09
C SER A 109 -17.74 7.01 18.37
N MET A 110 -18.71 6.37 19.02
CA MET A 110 -20.06 6.16 18.51
C MET A 110 -21.00 5.90 19.69
N LEU A 111 -22.26 6.32 19.57
CA LEU A 111 -23.30 6.05 20.56
C LEU A 111 -24.46 5.30 19.91
N GLY A 112 -24.93 4.26 20.61
CA GLY A 112 -26.01 3.40 20.13
C GLY A 112 -25.55 1.98 19.81
N VAL A 113 -26.40 1.27 19.07
CA VAL A 113 -26.15 -0.10 18.61
C VAL A 113 -26.00 -0.11 17.10
N VAL A 114 -25.11 -0.95 16.58
CA VAL A 114 -25.03 -1.17 15.14
C VAL A 114 -26.14 -2.12 14.70
N VAL A 115 -26.82 -1.76 13.62
CA VAL A 115 -27.92 -2.53 13.05
C VAL A 115 -27.67 -2.93 11.59
N GLY A 116 -26.59 -2.44 10.99
CA GLY A 116 -26.19 -2.79 9.64
C GLY A 116 -24.84 -2.21 9.26
N LEU A 117 -24.23 -2.80 8.24
CA LEU A 117 -22.96 -2.36 7.67
C LEU A 117 -22.97 -2.53 6.16
N CYS A 118 -22.73 -1.45 5.42
CA CYS A 118 -22.66 -1.46 3.96
C CYS A 118 -21.44 -0.65 3.48
N GLY A 119 -20.50 -1.31 2.82
CA GLY A 119 -19.27 -0.66 2.36
C GLY A 119 -18.50 -0.02 3.52
N ALA A 120 -18.19 1.28 3.41
CA ALA A 120 -17.53 2.04 4.46
C ALA A 120 -18.49 2.73 5.46
N THR A 121 -19.78 2.38 5.48
CA THR A 121 -20.78 3.02 6.34
C THR A 121 -21.43 2.03 7.29
N ALA A 122 -21.31 2.28 8.59
CA ALA A 122 -22.07 1.58 9.62
C ALA A 122 -23.38 2.34 9.91
N PHE A 123 -24.45 1.59 10.10
CA PHE A 123 -25.76 2.10 10.46
C PHE A 123 -25.96 1.87 11.96
N CYS A 124 -26.04 2.97 12.73
CA CYS A 124 -26.23 2.92 14.18
C CYS A 124 -27.60 3.46 14.63
N LEU A 125 -28.30 2.69 15.46
CA LEU A 125 -29.57 3.08 16.07
C LEU A 125 -29.35 3.55 17.52
N ARG A 126 -29.88 4.72 17.86
CA ARG A 126 -29.91 5.23 19.24
C ARG A 126 -31.31 5.72 19.59
N GLY A 127 -32.02 4.96 20.43
CA GLY A 127 -33.44 5.19 20.67
C GLY A 127 -34.22 5.06 19.37
N ASN A 128 -34.82 6.16 18.91
CA ASN A 128 -35.57 6.20 17.65
C ASN A 128 -34.81 6.92 16.51
N VAL A 129 -33.55 7.27 16.73
CA VAL A 129 -32.73 8.00 15.76
C VAL A 129 -31.74 7.07 15.08
N MET A 130 -31.77 7.08 13.75
CA MET A 130 -30.85 6.35 12.89
C MET A 130 -29.72 7.27 12.43
N SER A 131 -28.46 6.86 12.65
CA SER A 131 -27.28 7.61 12.21
C SER A 131 -26.38 6.78 11.28
N ASN A 132 -25.81 7.47 10.29
CA ASN A 132 -24.83 6.89 9.39
C ASN A 132 -23.44 7.26 9.92
N VAL A 133 -22.67 6.26 10.33
CA VAL A 133 -21.33 6.42 10.88
C VAL A 133 -20.31 5.97 9.83
N PRO A 134 -19.59 6.90 9.18
CA PRO A 134 -18.53 6.52 8.25
C PRO A 134 -17.38 5.87 9.03
N LEU A 135 -16.81 4.82 8.45
CA LEU A 135 -15.73 4.04 9.04
C LEU A 135 -14.37 4.54 8.54
N ALA A 136 -13.44 4.75 9.48
CA ALA A 136 -12.06 5.06 9.15
C ALA A 136 -11.27 3.82 8.68
N LEU A 137 -11.55 3.37 7.45
CA LEU A 137 -10.95 2.15 6.88
C LEU A 137 -9.48 2.30 6.46
N GLY A 138 -9.01 3.52 6.19
CA GLY A 138 -7.64 3.79 5.72
C GLY A 138 -6.58 3.16 6.61
N ALA A 139 -6.69 3.36 7.92
CA ALA A 139 -5.70 2.78 8.83
C ALA A 139 -5.89 1.27 9.08
N THR A 140 -7.02 0.66 8.68
CA THR A 140 -7.18 -0.81 8.66
C THR A 140 -6.47 -1.37 7.43
N MET A 141 -6.62 -0.69 6.29
CA MET A 141 -5.84 -0.99 5.09
C MET A 141 -4.34 -0.95 5.38
N TRP A 142 -3.84 0.10 6.05
CA TRP A 142 -2.43 0.20 6.42
C TRP A 142 -1.95 -0.95 7.31
N GLN A 143 -2.79 -1.45 8.22
CA GLN A 143 -2.46 -2.62 9.03
C GLN A 143 -2.23 -3.89 8.18
N PHE A 144 -3.00 -4.07 7.10
CA PHE A 144 -2.77 -5.16 6.15
C PHE A 144 -1.52 -4.94 5.30
N VAL A 145 -1.24 -3.70 4.91
CA VAL A 145 0.00 -3.34 4.19
C VAL A 145 1.24 -3.67 5.04
N GLU A 146 1.25 -3.28 6.31
CA GLU A 146 2.33 -3.58 7.26
C GLU A 146 2.53 -5.09 7.46
N ALA A 147 1.45 -5.87 7.40
CA ALA A 147 1.48 -7.32 7.45
C ALA A 147 1.88 -8.00 6.12
N GLY A 148 2.08 -7.23 5.04
CA GLY A 148 2.36 -7.75 3.70
C GLY A 148 1.16 -8.41 3.00
N LEU A 149 -0.05 -8.23 3.52
CA LEU A 149 -1.30 -8.81 3.03
C LEU A 149 -1.97 -7.85 2.04
N PHE A 150 -1.35 -7.65 0.88
CA PHE A 150 -1.77 -6.64 -0.10
C PHE A 150 -3.13 -6.89 -0.74
N GLU A 151 -3.55 -8.14 -0.93
CA GLU A 151 -4.86 -8.47 -1.48
C GLU A 151 -5.99 -8.04 -0.54
N ASP A 152 -5.86 -8.33 0.76
CA ASP A 152 -6.82 -7.88 1.78
C ASP A 152 -6.81 -6.35 1.92
N ALA A 153 -5.63 -5.72 1.88
CA ALA A 153 -5.49 -4.28 1.88
C ALA A 153 -6.24 -3.63 0.70
N TYR A 154 -6.11 -4.19 -0.50
CA TYR A 154 -6.80 -3.73 -1.70
C TYR A 154 -8.33 -3.88 -1.59
N GLN A 155 -8.82 -5.00 -1.05
CA GLN A 155 -10.25 -5.21 -0.82
C GLN A 155 -10.83 -4.17 0.15
N VAL A 156 -10.12 -3.87 1.25
CA VAL A 156 -10.52 -2.82 2.20
C VAL A 156 -10.50 -1.45 1.53
N ALA A 157 -9.47 -1.15 0.73
CA ALA A 157 -9.36 0.12 0.00
C ALA A 157 -10.53 0.33 -0.97
N CYS A 158 -11.00 -0.74 -1.62
CA CYS A 158 -12.16 -0.72 -2.52
C CYS A 158 -13.48 -0.32 -1.84
N LEU A 159 -13.61 -0.50 -0.52
CA LEU A 159 -14.80 -0.09 0.23
C LEU A 159 -14.90 1.43 0.39
N GLY A 160 -13.76 2.13 0.31
CA GLY A 160 -13.68 3.58 0.41
C GLY A 160 -12.54 4.03 1.31
N VAL A 161 -11.44 4.47 0.68
CA VAL A 161 -10.33 5.18 1.33
C VAL A 161 -9.95 6.42 0.49
N PRO A 162 -9.34 7.45 1.10
CA PRO A 162 -8.80 8.61 0.38
C PRO A 162 -7.84 8.23 -0.76
N LEU A 163 -7.69 9.12 -1.75
CA LEU A 163 -6.74 8.92 -2.86
C LEU A 163 -5.28 8.83 -2.39
N SER A 164 -4.91 9.57 -1.33
CA SER A 164 -3.58 9.48 -0.73
C SER A 164 -3.28 8.09 -0.16
N ASP A 165 -4.30 7.41 0.39
CA ASP A 165 -4.18 6.05 0.89
C ASP A 165 -4.05 5.04 -0.27
N TRP A 166 -4.69 5.29 -1.41
CA TRP A 166 -4.50 4.51 -2.63
C TRP A 166 -3.08 4.63 -3.19
N GLU A 167 -2.52 5.85 -3.21
CA GLU A 167 -1.12 6.08 -3.61
C GLU A 167 -0.15 5.38 -2.67
N GLY A 168 -0.40 5.46 -1.36
CA GLY A 168 0.39 4.77 -0.35
C GLY A 168 0.35 3.24 -0.50
N LEU A 169 -0.83 2.66 -0.71
CA LEU A 169 -0.99 1.23 -0.99
C LEU A 169 -0.24 0.82 -2.26
N ALA A 170 -0.34 1.61 -3.33
CA ALA A 170 0.30 1.33 -4.60
C ALA A 170 1.83 1.33 -4.46
N GLN A 171 2.38 2.33 -3.78
CA GLN A 171 3.81 2.44 -3.50
C GLN A 171 4.30 1.28 -2.65
N ALA A 172 3.62 0.97 -1.54
CA ALA A 172 4.02 -0.12 -0.65
C ALA A 172 3.97 -1.49 -1.36
N ALA A 173 2.94 -1.73 -2.17
CA ALA A 173 2.84 -2.94 -2.99
C ALA A 173 3.96 -3.03 -4.02
N LEU A 174 4.35 -1.91 -4.64
CA LEU A 174 5.44 -1.87 -5.61
C LEU A 174 6.80 -2.11 -4.96
N GLU A 175 7.05 -1.54 -3.78
CA GLU A 175 8.26 -1.78 -2.98
C GLU A 175 8.37 -3.25 -2.54
N ALA A 176 7.24 -3.92 -2.31
CA ALA A 176 7.17 -5.36 -2.07
C ALA A 176 7.20 -6.23 -3.35
N LEU A 177 7.38 -5.61 -4.53
CA LEU A 177 7.34 -6.24 -5.85
C LEU A 177 6.02 -6.97 -6.16
N ASN A 178 4.93 -6.58 -5.49
CA ASN A 178 3.58 -7.01 -5.81
C ASN A 178 2.98 -6.12 -6.91
N TYR A 179 3.41 -6.35 -8.15
CA TYR A 179 2.97 -5.56 -9.30
C TYR A 179 1.49 -5.74 -9.65
N HIS A 180 0.84 -6.80 -9.16
CA HIS A 180 -0.59 -6.98 -9.37
C HIS A 180 -1.35 -5.89 -8.63
N ILE A 181 -1.19 -5.84 -7.30
CA ILE A 181 -1.87 -4.85 -6.47
C ILE A 181 -1.38 -3.43 -6.76
N ALA A 182 -0.07 -3.22 -6.97
CA ALA A 182 0.45 -1.90 -7.31
C ALA A 182 -0.23 -1.33 -8.58
N ARG A 183 -0.37 -2.14 -9.63
CA ARG A 183 -1.05 -1.73 -10.87
C ARG A 183 -2.51 -1.42 -10.61
N GLU A 184 -3.24 -2.32 -9.95
CA GLU A 184 -4.66 -2.13 -9.66
C GLU A 184 -4.91 -0.86 -8.84
N ALA A 185 -4.02 -0.55 -7.89
CA ALA A 185 -4.08 0.68 -7.10
C ALA A 185 -3.77 1.94 -7.94
N TYR A 186 -2.70 1.93 -8.75
CA TYR A 186 -2.40 3.09 -9.63
C TYR A 186 -3.43 3.32 -10.73
N VAL A 187 -4.16 2.28 -11.17
CA VAL A 187 -5.33 2.44 -12.06
C VAL A 187 -6.43 3.25 -11.36
N LYS A 188 -6.68 3.00 -10.07
CA LYS A 188 -7.66 3.78 -9.28
C LYS A 188 -7.25 5.25 -9.15
N VAL A 189 -5.96 5.50 -8.94
CA VAL A 189 -5.38 6.87 -8.86
C VAL A 189 -5.26 7.53 -10.25
N ARG A 190 -5.29 6.74 -11.33
CA ARG A 190 -5.09 7.17 -12.73
C ARG A 190 -3.69 7.75 -12.98
N ASN A 191 -2.68 7.13 -12.37
CA ASN A 191 -1.30 7.59 -12.51
C ASN A 191 -0.57 6.86 -13.66
N LEU A 192 -0.66 7.42 -14.88
CA LEU A 192 -0.12 6.80 -16.10
C LEU A 192 1.40 6.56 -16.03
N PRO A 193 2.25 7.51 -15.59
CA PRO A 193 3.70 7.28 -15.49
C PRO A 193 4.06 6.05 -14.65
N TRP A 194 3.39 5.85 -13.52
CA TRP A 194 3.62 4.65 -12.69
C TRP A 194 3.14 3.36 -13.35
N LEU A 195 2.05 3.40 -14.12
CA LEU A 195 1.55 2.23 -14.85
C LEU A 195 2.51 1.80 -15.96
N GLU A 196 3.09 2.76 -16.68
CA GLU A 196 4.14 2.50 -17.68
C GLU A 196 5.36 1.86 -17.03
N LEU A 197 5.87 2.43 -15.93
CA LEU A 197 6.98 1.86 -15.17
C LEU A 197 6.68 0.42 -14.72
N ILE A 198 5.48 0.16 -14.17
CA ILE A 198 5.10 -1.17 -13.71
C ILE A 198 5.09 -2.18 -14.85
N ASN A 199 4.62 -1.80 -16.04
CA ASN A 199 4.64 -2.69 -17.21
C ASN A 199 6.08 -3.03 -17.61
N ASP A 200 6.95 -2.02 -17.69
CA ASP A 200 8.38 -2.17 -17.95
C ASP A 200 9.06 -3.12 -16.95
N LEU A 201 8.82 -2.91 -15.65
CA LEU A 201 9.39 -3.73 -14.57
C LEU A 201 8.91 -5.19 -14.67
N LYS A 202 7.61 -5.40 -14.95
CA LYS A 202 7.04 -6.75 -15.13
C LYS A 202 7.66 -7.49 -16.32
N GLU A 203 7.88 -6.81 -17.44
CA GLU A 203 8.52 -7.41 -18.60
C GLU A 203 9.97 -7.80 -18.32
N ARG A 204 10.74 -6.91 -17.70
CA ARG A 204 12.13 -7.17 -17.29
C ARG A 204 12.21 -8.35 -16.32
N GLN A 205 11.27 -8.45 -15.37
CA GLN A 205 11.22 -9.57 -14.44
C GLN A 205 10.90 -10.90 -15.14
N LYS A 206 10.02 -10.90 -16.14
CA LYS A 206 9.71 -12.11 -16.93
C LYS A 206 10.89 -12.60 -17.76
N ARG A 207 11.71 -11.69 -18.29
CA ARG A 207 12.95 -12.04 -19.01
C ARG A 207 14.02 -12.62 -18.10
N GLY A 208 13.97 -12.32 -16.80
CA GLY A 208 14.99 -12.74 -15.84
C GLY A 208 16.29 -11.91 -15.94
N ASP A 209 16.25 -10.78 -16.65
CA ASP A 209 17.44 -9.95 -16.94
C ASP A 209 17.99 -9.23 -15.70
N ASN A 210 17.14 -8.95 -14.70
CA ASN A 210 17.48 -8.09 -13.57
C ASN A 210 17.25 -8.78 -12.23
N SER A 211 18.15 -8.55 -11.27
CA SER A 211 17.95 -8.95 -9.88
C SER A 211 16.83 -8.11 -9.23
N LYS A 212 16.23 -8.64 -8.15
CA LYS A 212 15.16 -7.94 -7.41
C LYS A 212 15.61 -6.58 -6.90
N GLU A 213 16.88 -6.46 -6.51
CA GLU A 213 17.49 -5.22 -6.04
C GLU A 213 17.53 -4.16 -7.14
N VAL A 214 17.79 -4.55 -8.39
CA VAL A 214 17.79 -3.61 -9.53
C VAL A 214 16.38 -3.11 -9.81
N LEU A 215 15.37 -3.98 -9.78
CA LEU A 215 13.97 -3.59 -10.00
C LEU A 215 13.47 -2.65 -8.89
N LEU A 216 13.86 -2.92 -7.63
CA LEU A 216 13.56 -2.03 -6.52
C LEU A 216 14.32 -0.70 -6.61
N ALA A 217 15.57 -0.72 -7.09
CA ALA A 217 16.34 0.50 -7.34
C ALA A 217 15.67 1.38 -8.40
N ASP A 218 15.22 0.79 -9.52
CA ASP A 218 14.47 1.49 -10.57
C ASP A 218 13.19 2.14 -9.99
N THR A 219 12.49 1.43 -9.10
CA THR A 219 11.31 1.96 -8.38
C THR A 219 11.67 3.16 -7.50
N TYR A 220 12.74 3.07 -6.71
CA TYR A 220 13.19 4.18 -5.85
C TYR A 220 13.70 5.37 -6.65
N ALA A 221 14.39 5.14 -7.76
CA ALA A 221 14.83 6.19 -8.68
C ALA A 221 13.60 6.95 -9.21
N PHE A 222 12.57 6.24 -9.65
CA PHE A 222 11.33 6.86 -10.13
C PHE A 222 10.56 7.61 -9.04
N THR A 223 10.59 7.11 -7.79
CA THR A 223 9.98 7.79 -6.63
C THR A 223 10.70 9.10 -6.26
N GLY A 224 11.97 9.26 -6.66
CA GLY A 224 12.84 10.35 -6.21
C GLY A 224 13.71 10.01 -4.99
N LYS A 225 13.69 8.75 -4.53
CA LYS A 225 14.55 8.22 -3.44
C LYS A 225 15.94 7.86 -4.00
N PHE A 226 16.65 8.85 -4.54
CA PHE A 226 17.86 8.62 -5.34
C PHE A 226 19.01 8.01 -4.53
N LYS A 227 19.17 8.37 -3.26
CA LYS A 227 20.23 7.83 -2.40
C LYS A 227 20.02 6.33 -2.13
N GLU A 228 18.78 5.94 -1.88
CA GLU A 228 18.35 4.57 -1.66
C GLU A 228 18.48 3.75 -2.94
N ALA A 229 18.06 4.30 -4.08
CA ALA A 229 18.23 3.69 -5.40
C ALA A 229 19.71 3.42 -5.71
N ALA A 230 20.59 4.41 -5.51
CA ALA A 230 22.03 4.27 -5.73
C ALA A 230 22.65 3.17 -4.87
N ARG A 231 22.26 3.07 -3.59
CA ARG A 231 22.72 1.99 -2.70
C ARG A 231 22.31 0.60 -3.21
N LEU A 232 21.10 0.45 -3.72
CA LEU A 232 20.62 -0.82 -4.28
C LEU A 232 21.31 -1.18 -5.60
N TYR A 233 21.55 -0.19 -6.47
CA TYR A 233 22.36 -0.37 -7.67
C TYR A 233 23.79 -0.81 -7.32
N GLN A 234 24.42 -0.18 -6.32
CA GLN A 234 25.75 -0.57 -5.85
C GLN A 234 25.78 -2.00 -5.31
N LYS A 235 24.80 -2.35 -4.47
CA LYS A 235 24.67 -3.71 -3.91
C LYS A 235 24.52 -4.78 -4.99
N SER A 236 23.90 -4.43 -6.12
CA SER A 236 23.73 -5.33 -7.27
C SER A 236 24.87 -5.27 -8.29
N GLY A 237 25.95 -4.52 -8.01
CA GLY A 237 27.10 -4.35 -8.92
C GLY A 237 26.84 -3.41 -10.10
N ASN A 238 25.70 -2.72 -10.13
CA ASN A 238 25.26 -1.83 -11.21
C ASN A 238 25.65 -0.36 -10.96
N ASN A 239 26.90 -0.10 -10.60
CA ASN A 239 27.38 1.27 -10.30
C ASN A 239 27.16 2.24 -11.46
N SER A 240 27.30 1.76 -12.70
CA SER A 240 27.06 2.55 -13.91
C SER A 240 25.63 3.11 -14.00
N LYS A 241 24.62 2.36 -13.54
CA LYS A 241 23.23 2.84 -13.50
C LYS A 241 23.03 3.93 -12.46
N ALA A 242 23.63 3.79 -11.26
CA ALA A 242 23.57 4.83 -10.24
C ALA A 242 24.23 6.14 -10.71
N LEU A 243 25.37 6.04 -11.40
CA LEU A 243 26.07 7.19 -11.97
C LEU A 243 25.30 7.85 -13.10
N ALA A 244 24.73 7.05 -14.00
CA ALA A 244 23.87 7.56 -15.07
C ALA A 244 22.68 8.31 -14.48
N MET A 245 21.97 7.71 -13.52
CA MET A 245 20.84 8.33 -12.81
C MET A 245 21.21 9.70 -12.22
N TYR A 246 22.29 9.80 -11.42
CA TYR A 246 22.67 11.09 -10.85
C TYR A 246 23.13 12.10 -11.91
N SER A 247 23.85 11.65 -12.94
CA SER A 247 24.33 12.53 -14.01
C SER A 247 23.19 13.10 -14.85
N ASP A 248 22.20 12.26 -15.17
CA ASP A 248 21.04 12.64 -15.98
C ASP A 248 20.13 13.62 -15.22
N LEU A 249 20.01 13.45 -13.91
CA LEU A 249 19.30 14.34 -13.00
C LEU A 249 20.12 15.56 -12.56
N ARG A 250 21.35 15.72 -13.08
CA ARG A 250 22.28 16.82 -12.74
C ARG A 250 22.66 16.90 -11.25
N MET A 251 22.55 15.79 -10.53
CA MET A 251 22.94 15.66 -9.13
C MET A 251 24.44 15.36 -9.00
N PHE A 252 25.29 16.24 -9.55
CA PHE A 252 26.73 16.01 -9.66
C PHE A 252 27.43 15.87 -8.29
N ASP A 253 26.94 16.56 -7.25
CA ASP A 253 27.48 16.44 -5.90
C ASP A 253 27.25 15.04 -5.32
N LEU A 254 26.03 14.50 -5.46
CA LEU A 254 25.70 13.14 -5.03
C LEU A 254 26.45 12.08 -5.85
N ALA A 255 26.64 12.31 -7.15
CA ALA A 255 27.45 11.45 -8.00
C ALA A 255 28.93 11.43 -7.55
N GLN A 256 29.50 12.60 -7.23
CA GLN A 256 30.88 12.72 -6.76
C GLN A 256 31.07 12.06 -5.38
N GLU A 257 30.08 12.22 -4.48
CA GLU A 257 30.07 11.50 -3.20
C GLU A 257 30.02 9.99 -3.38
N PHE A 258 29.16 9.51 -4.29
CA PHE A 258 29.04 8.10 -4.62
C PHE A 258 30.34 7.52 -5.22
N LEU A 259 31.08 8.32 -6.00
CA LEU A 259 32.35 7.95 -6.63
C LEU A 259 33.58 8.03 -5.73
N LYS A 260 33.48 8.32 -4.43
CA LYS A 260 34.68 8.42 -3.56
C LYS A 260 35.58 7.18 -3.68
N GLU A 261 34.98 5.99 -3.75
CA GLU A 261 35.65 4.69 -3.93
C GLU A 261 35.60 4.15 -5.38
N GLY A 262 35.10 4.94 -6.33
CA GLY A 262 34.90 4.55 -7.74
C GLY A 262 36.16 4.64 -8.60
N SER A 263 36.09 4.09 -9.81
CA SER A 263 37.22 4.04 -10.75
C SER A 263 37.59 5.44 -11.26
N ALA A 264 38.86 5.62 -11.66
CA ALA A 264 39.32 6.87 -12.28
C ALA A 264 38.58 7.20 -13.59
N ALA A 265 38.16 6.16 -14.33
CA ALA A 265 37.37 6.33 -15.55
C ALA A 265 35.98 6.90 -15.26
N ASP A 266 35.30 6.41 -14.21
CA ASP A 266 33.98 6.90 -13.83
C ASP A 266 34.04 8.35 -13.33
N LYS A 267 35.09 8.71 -12.59
CA LYS A 267 35.34 10.10 -12.15
C LYS A 267 35.56 11.02 -13.34
N LYS A 268 36.32 10.57 -14.34
CA LYS A 268 36.57 11.32 -15.58
C LYS A 268 35.27 11.56 -16.35
N GLU A 269 34.47 10.51 -16.55
CA GLU A 269 33.20 10.58 -17.26
C GLU A 269 32.19 11.52 -16.57
N LEU A 270 32.14 11.49 -15.23
CA LEU A 270 31.25 12.39 -14.47
C LEU A 270 31.61 13.86 -14.69
N ILE A 271 32.91 14.19 -14.62
CA ILE A 271 33.38 15.56 -14.84
C ILE A 271 33.12 15.98 -16.29
N ARG A 272 33.28 15.08 -17.27
CA ARG A 272 32.93 15.34 -18.68
C ARG A 272 31.46 15.71 -18.83
N ARG A 273 30.54 14.94 -18.25
CA ARG A 273 29.09 15.24 -18.27
C ARG A 273 28.74 16.54 -17.54
N ARG A 274 29.47 16.87 -16.47
CA ARG A 274 29.31 18.14 -15.75
C ARG A 274 29.77 19.32 -16.60
N ALA A 275 30.87 19.19 -17.34
CA ALA A 275 31.34 20.20 -18.27
C ALA A 275 30.38 20.41 -19.44
N GLU A 276 29.86 19.32 -20.02
CA GLU A 276 28.85 19.38 -21.10
C GLU A 276 27.57 20.10 -20.62
N TRP A 277 27.16 19.86 -19.37
CA TRP A 277 26.06 20.61 -18.77
C TRP A 277 26.39 22.10 -18.56
N ALA A 278 27.58 22.44 -18.03
CA ALA A 278 28.03 23.82 -17.86
C ALA A 278 28.03 24.60 -19.20
N CYS A 279 28.43 23.96 -20.31
CA CYS A 279 28.28 24.54 -21.65
C CYS A 279 26.81 24.83 -22.00
N SER A 280 25.89 23.90 -21.72
CA SER A 280 24.47 24.03 -22.05
C SER A 280 23.75 25.14 -21.29
N VAL A 281 24.24 25.51 -20.10
CA VAL A 281 23.71 26.61 -19.28
C VAL A 281 24.45 27.94 -19.48
N HIS A 282 25.26 28.03 -20.54
CA HIS A 282 26.07 29.21 -20.88
C HIS A 282 27.11 29.60 -19.83
N GLU A 283 27.73 28.61 -19.18
CA GLU A 283 28.91 28.79 -18.31
C GLU A 283 30.18 28.15 -18.94
N PRO A 284 30.67 28.65 -20.10
CA PRO A 284 31.78 28.02 -20.83
C PRO A 284 33.11 28.04 -20.06
N ARG A 285 33.30 28.98 -19.12
CA ARG A 285 34.52 29.07 -18.30
C ARG A 285 34.62 27.92 -17.32
N ALA A 286 33.54 27.67 -16.59
CA ALA A 286 33.44 26.53 -15.69
C ALA A 286 33.57 25.20 -16.46
N ALA A 287 32.99 25.10 -17.66
CA ALA A 287 33.14 23.93 -18.52
C ALA A 287 34.60 23.67 -18.93
N ALA A 288 35.32 24.70 -19.36
CA ALA A 288 36.73 24.60 -19.73
C ALA A 288 37.60 24.19 -18.53
N GLU A 289 37.41 24.82 -17.37
CA GLU A 289 38.11 24.45 -16.11
C GLU A 289 37.86 22.98 -15.73
N LEU A 290 36.61 22.52 -15.83
CA LEU A 290 36.26 21.12 -15.57
C LEU A 290 36.96 20.17 -16.54
N LEU A 291 37.00 20.48 -17.85
CA LEU A 291 37.68 19.64 -18.84
C LEU A 291 39.21 19.60 -18.66
N LEU A 292 39.81 20.73 -18.29
CA LEU A 292 41.23 20.80 -17.94
C LEU A 292 41.55 19.92 -16.73
N SER A 293 40.66 19.89 -15.73
CA SER A 293 40.86 19.07 -14.52
C SER A 293 40.91 17.57 -14.81
N VAL A 294 40.38 17.12 -15.95
CA VAL A 294 40.43 15.72 -16.42
C VAL A 294 41.39 15.47 -17.59
N GLY A 295 42.21 16.48 -17.94
CA GLY A 295 43.20 16.39 -19.01
C GLY A 295 42.61 16.35 -20.42
N GLU A 296 41.37 16.82 -20.62
CA GLU A 296 40.78 17.01 -21.96
C GLU A 296 41.08 18.43 -22.49
N SER A 297 42.37 18.76 -22.59
CA SER A 297 42.83 20.10 -22.98
C SER A 297 42.36 20.53 -24.37
N GLN A 298 42.26 19.60 -25.32
CA GLN A 298 41.83 19.90 -26.69
C GLN A 298 40.40 20.47 -26.73
N ARG A 299 39.45 19.83 -26.03
CA ARG A 299 38.06 20.30 -25.97
C ARG A 299 37.92 21.58 -25.15
N ALA A 300 38.74 21.74 -24.10
CA ALA A 300 38.79 22.98 -23.35
C ALA A 300 39.25 24.16 -24.23
N ILE A 301 40.30 23.97 -25.05
CA ILE A 301 40.80 24.97 -26.00
C ILE A 301 39.72 25.35 -27.01
N GLU A 302 39.01 24.37 -27.57
CA GLU A 302 37.91 24.62 -28.51
C GLU A 302 36.82 25.53 -27.90
N ILE A 303 36.38 25.23 -26.68
CA ILE A 303 35.36 26.03 -25.97
C ILE A 303 35.86 27.47 -25.71
N VAL A 304 37.10 27.63 -25.24
CA VAL A 304 37.68 28.93 -24.92
C VAL A 304 37.94 29.76 -26.19
N ALA A 305 38.35 29.11 -27.28
CA ALA A 305 38.57 29.75 -28.58
C ALA A 305 37.26 30.26 -29.21
N GLU A 306 36.17 29.49 -29.13
CA GLU A 306 34.85 29.93 -29.60
C GLU A 306 34.31 31.16 -28.85
N GLN A 307 34.68 31.33 -27.58
CA GLN A 307 34.29 32.50 -26.77
C GLN A 307 35.27 33.69 -26.92
N GLY A 308 36.41 33.50 -27.59
CA GLY A 308 37.41 34.56 -27.82
C GLY A 308 38.23 34.96 -26.60
N TRP A 309 38.36 34.08 -25.59
CA TRP A 309 39.14 34.36 -24.37
C TRP A 309 40.63 34.08 -24.58
N THR A 310 41.30 35.02 -25.25
CA THR A 310 42.72 34.92 -25.60
C THR A 310 43.66 34.85 -24.39
N ASP A 311 43.26 35.43 -23.27
CA ASP A 311 43.97 35.37 -21.98
C ASP A 311 43.99 33.95 -21.41
N VAL A 312 42.83 33.29 -21.38
CA VAL A 312 42.71 31.92 -20.88
C VAL A 312 43.37 30.91 -21.83
N LEU A 313 43.39 31.16 -23.15
CA LEU A 313 44.11 30.33 -24.12
C LEU A 313 45.63 30.34 -23.89
N LEU A 314 46.19 31.48 -23.48
CA LEU A 314 47.62 31.61 -23.19
C LEU A 314 48.03 30.85 -21.92
N ASP A 315 47.11 30.68 -20.96
CA ASP A 315 47.35 29.93 -19.72
C ASP A 315 47.19 28.40 -19.90
N ILE A 316 46.49 27.95 -20.96
CA ILE A 316 46.23 26.53 -21.24
C ILE A 316 47.28 25.88 -22.14
N GLY A 317 47.88 26.65 -23.07
CA GLY A 317 48.87 26.18 -24.06
C GLY A 317 50.29 26.09 -23.51
#